data_AF-A0A3D8HWS1-F1
#
_entry.id   AF-A0A3D8HWS1-F1
#
_cell.length_a   1.000
_cell.length_b   1.000
_cell.length_c   1.000
_cell.angle_alpha   90.00
_cell.angle_beta   90.00
_cell.angle_gamma   90.00
#
_symmetry.space_group_name_H-M   'P 1'
#
loop_
_entity.id
_entity.type
_entity.pdbx_description
1 polymer ?
#
loop_
_entity_poly.entity_id
_entity_poly.type
_entity_poly.pdbx_seq_one_letter_code
_entity_poly.pdbx_strand_id
1 'polypeptide(L)'
;MKLFIIFISLALEIIMANTIDGIAIKVNGNIITMHEIHKLQESAKIRKKEAVEQILRDKLRENEIKRLGIKIDDAKLNEEISNIASANNITRDELINALKSQGVDFDDYKNELREHLLNRELMQKILQTNINLANDEDLKKYYDSNQELFTFPTLIKVTSYTSINDAALQQFLSNPLIVNPEVQSKDEEIDIKSLPPQIINIFLNTPDKKFTPVLNSGNTLIVFFIKEKTNKELMPFEEIKPNVMQRYAEAKENELLNEYFDKIKASTKIEYIRVRQ
;
A
#
# COMPACT_ATOMS: atom_id res chain seq x y z
N MET A 1 -65.06 14.19 -51.91
CA MET A 1 -63.94 15.12 -51.64
C MET A 1 -63.13 14.57 -50.48
N LYS A 2 -61.86 14.20 -50.75
CA LYS A 2 -60.69 13.95 -49.88
C LYS A 2 -60.82 13.13 -48.57
N LEU A 3 -60.22 11.93 -48.67
CA LEU A 3 -59.34 11.21 -47.73
C LEU A 3 -58.81 11.98 -46.51
N PHE A 4 -58.85 11.36 -45.31
CA PHE A 4 -57.78 11.48 -44.32
C PHE A 4 -57.76 10.23 -43.41
N ILE A 5 -56.78 9.34 -43.65
CA ILE A 5 -56.46 8.21 -42.77
C ILE A 5 -55.33 8.71 -41.86
N ILE A 6 -55.62 8.86 -40.56
CA ILE A 6 -54.60 9.16 -39.55
C ILE A 6 -54.08 7.82 -39.00
N PHE A 7 -52.88 7.46 -39.44
CA PHE A 7 -52.11 6.34 -38.92
C PHE A 7 -51.40 6.82 -37.64
N ILE A 8 -51.97 6.51 -36.47
CA ILE A 8 -51.29 6.71 -35.17
C ILE A 8 -50.25 5.61 -35.03
N SER A 9 -48.97 5.96 -35.18
CA SER A 9 -47.85 5.09 -34.85
C SER A 9 -47.67 5.07 -33.33
N LEU A 10 -48.10 3.98 -32.69
CA LEU A 10 -47.81 3.72 -31.29
C LEU A 10 -46.36 3.24 -31.19
N ALA A 11 -45.43 4.13 -30.85
CA ALA A 11 -44.05 3.74 -30.53
C ALA A 11 -44.06 3.03 -29.17
N LEU A 12 -43.86 1.71 -29.19
CA LEU A 12 -43.60 0.92 -28.00
C LEU A 12 -42.18 1.26 -27.52
N GLU A 13 -42.06 2.12 -26.52
CA GLU A 13 -40.83 2.23 -25.73
C GLU A 13 -40.69 0.97 -24.89
N ILE A 14 -39.88 0.04 -25.37
CA ILE A 14 -39.48 -1.15 -24.61
C ILE A 14 -38.58 -0.65 -23.47
N ILE A 15 -39.16 -0.50 -22.28
CA ILE A 15 -38.40 -0.26 -21.05
C ILE A 15 -37.53 -1.51 -20.82
N MET A 16 -36.25 -1.40 -21.18
CA MET A 16 -35.23 -2.38 -20.81
C MET A 16 -34.99 -2.28 -19.30
N ALA A 17 -35.78 -3.01 -18.52
CA ALA A 17 -35.53 -3.19 -17.09
C ALA A 17 -34.26 -4.02 -16.92
N ASN A 18 -33.11 -3.35 -16.84
CA ASN A 18 -31.85 -4.01 -16.48
C ASN A 18 -31.96 -4.48 -15.03
N THR A 19 -31.79 -5.78 -14.82
CA THR A 19 -31.79 -6.40 -13.48
C THR A 19 -30.49 -6.04 -12.76
N ILE A 20 -30.51 -4.99 -11.95
CA ILE A 20 -29.33 -4.49 -11.22
C ILE A 20 -28.87 -5.51 -10.15
N ASP A 21 -29.77 -6.32 -9.60
CA ASP A 21 -29.48 -7.27 -8.51
C ASP A 21 -29.36 -8.75 -8.97
N GLY A 22 -29.15 -9.00 -10.25
CA GLY A 22 -28.99 -10.37 -10.74
C GLY A 22 -27.75 -11.06 -10.17
N ILE A 23 -27.88 -12.35 -9.79
CA ILE A 23 -26.72 -13.20 -9.49
C ILE A 23 -25.83 -13.26 -10.74
N ALA A 24 -24.59 -12.83 -10.59
CA ALA A 24 -23.60 -12.75 -11.66
C ALA A 24 -22.73 -14.00 -11.69
N ILE A 25 -22.21 -14.41 -10.53
CA ILE A 25 -21.28 -15.54 -10.37
C ILE A 25 -21.58 -16.27 -9.05
N LYS A 26 -21.41 -17.59 -9.01
CA LYS A 26 -21.39 -18.38 -7.77
C LYS A 26 -20.01 -18.99 -7.55
N VAL A 27 -19.50 -18.91 -6.33
CA VAL A 27 -18.15 -19.35 -5.93
C VAL A 27 -18.25 -20.19 -4.66
N ASN A 28 -18.25 -21.53 -4.79
CA ASN A 28 -18.44 -22.47 -3.67
C ASN A 28 -19.57 -22.08 -2.68
N GLY A 29 -20.69 -21.58 -3.21
CA GLY A 29 -21.86 -21.16 -2.41
C GLY A 29 -21.93 -19.67 -2.08
N ASN A 30 -20.83 -18.90 -2.20
CA ASN A 30 -20.89 -17.44 -2.16
C ASN A 30 -21.45 -16.90 -3.47
N ILE A 31 -22.30 -15.88 -3.38
CA ILE A 31 -22.90 -15.21 -4.53
C ILE A 31 -22.14 -13.90 -4.76
N ILE A 32 -21.84 -13.64 -6.03
CA ILE A 32 -21.42 -12.33 -6.53
C ILE A 32 -22.57 -11.80 -7.39
N THR A 33 -23.02 -10.59 -7.09
CA THR A 33 -24.13 -9.91 -7.76
C THR A 33 -23.63 -8.94 -8.82
N MET A 34 -24.51 -8.56 -9.76
CA MET A 34 -24.23 -7.51 -10.73
C MET A 34 -24.04 -6.14 -10.06
N HIS A 35 -24.76 -5.88 -8.96
CA HIS A 35 -24.62 -4.66 -8.18
C HIS A 35 -23.22 -4.51 -7.58
N GLU A 36 -22.67 -5.56 -6.95
CA GLU A 36 -21.30 -5.54 -6.40
C GLU A 36 -20.26 -5.25 -7.48
N ILE A 37 -20.39 -5.90 -8.64
CA ILE A 37 -19.48 -5.67 -9.77
C ILE A 37 -19.57 -4.22 -10.23
N HIS A 38 -20.78 -3.69 -10.46
CA HIS A 38 -20.97 -2.32 -10.94
C HIS A 38 -20.47 -1.29 -9.93
N LYS A 39 -20.79 -1.46 -8.65
CA LYS A 39 -20.34 -0.59 -7.57
C LYS A 39 -18.81 -0.50 -7.52
N LEU A 40 -18.13 -1.64 -7.64
CA LEU A 40 -16.67 -1.67 -7.67
C LEU A 40 -16.09 -1.04 -8.94
N GLN A 41 -16.72 -1.25 -10.10
CA GLN A 41 -16.30 -0.58 -11.34
C GLN A 41 -16.35 0.94 -11.20
N GLU A 42 -17.43 1.48 -10.63
CA GLU A 42 -17.60 2.94 -10.47
C GLU A 42 -16.65 3.51 -9.40
N SER A 43 -16.55 2.86 -8.25
CA SER A 43 -15.72 3.38 -7.14
C SER A 43 -14.23 3.33 -7.45
N ALA A 44 -13.76 2.24 -8.06
CA ALA A 44 -12.35 2.05 -8.39
C ALA A 44 -11.98 2.54 -9.81
N LYS A 45 -12.97 2.92 -10.62
CA LYS A 45 -12.79 3.33 -12.04
C LYS A 45 -12.09 2.26 -12.87
N ILE A 46 -12.48 0.99 -12.69
CA ILE A 46 -11.87 -0.17 -13.34
C ILE A 46 -12.83 -0.85 -14.32
N ARG A 47 -12.28 -1.68 -15.20
CA ARG A 47 -13.08 -2.43 -16.19
C ARG A 47 -13.84 -3.56 -15.48
N LYS A 48 -14.97 -3.97 -16.07
CA LYS A 48 -15.80 -5.07 -15.55
C LYS A 48 -14.99 -6.35 -15.24
N LYS A 49 -14.06 -6.70 -16.12
CA LYS A 49 -13.20 -7.89 -15.94
C LYS A 49 -12.31 -7.76 -14.70
N GLU A 50 -11.73 -6.59 -14.46
CA GLU A 50 -10.89 -6.33 -13.28
C GLU A 50 -11.72 -6.36 -12.00
N ALA A 51 -12.92 -5.75 -12.02
CA ALA A 51 -13.84 -5.79 -10.89
C ALA A 51 -14.28 -7.22 -10.55
N VAL A 52 -14.65 -8.01 -11.55
CA VAL A 52 -15.01 -9.44 -11.37
C VAL A 52 -13.84 -10.21 -10.77
N GLU A 53 -12.63 -10.03 -11.29
CA GLU A 53 -11.44 -10.72 -10.79
C GLU A 53 -11.09 -10.34 -9.35
N GLN A 54 -11.26 -9.07 -8.97
CA GLN A 54 -11.04 -8.61 -7.61
C GLN A 54 -12.07 -9.19 -6.64
N ILE A 55 -13.37 -9.10 -6.96
CA ILE A 55 -14.43 -9.65 -6.11
C ILE A 55 -14.29 -11.18 -6.00
N LEU A 56 -13.89 -11.86 -7.08
CA LEU A 56 -13.62 -13.29 -7.04
C LEU A 56 -12.49 -13.61 -6.07
N ARG A 57 -11.36 -12.90 -6.13
CA ARG A 57 -10.25 -13.07 -5.17
C ARG A 57 -10.72 -12.84 -3.74
N ASP A 58 -11.55 -11.83 -3.50
CA ASP A 58 -12.13 -11.56 -2.19
C ASP A 58 -13.00 -12.72 -1.69
N LYS A 59 -13.85 -13.29 -2.56
CA LYS A 59 -14.67 -14.46 -2.20
C LYS A 59 -13.86 -15.73 -1.96
N LEU A 60 -12.76 -15.94 -2.68
CA LEU A 60 -11.84 -17.06 -2.44
C LEU A 60 -11.14 -16.89 -1.08
N ARG A 61 -10.69 -15.69 -0.77
CA ARG A 61 -10.09 -15.32 0.53
C ARG A 61 -11.05 -15.52 1.69
N GLU A 62 -12.29 -15.05 1.58
CA GLU A 62 -13.35 -15.27 2.57
C GLU A 62 -13.61 -16.76 2.82
N ASN A 63 -13.69 -17.56 1.74
CA ASN A 63 -13.87 -19.01 1.84
C ASN A 63 -12.69 -19.67 2.54
N GLU A 64 -11.48 -19.20 2.27
CA GLU A 64 -10.27 -19.77 2.83
C GLU A 64 -10.12 -19.47 4.33
N ILE A 65 -10.45 -18.24 4.75
CA ILE A 65 -10.58 -17.86 6.16
C ILE A 65 -11.53 -18.82 6.90
N LYS A 66 -12.71 -19.08 6.30
CA LYS A 66 -13.69 -20.02 6.86
C LYS A 66 -13.15 -21.45 6.90
N ARG A 67 -12.55 -21.93 5.82
CA ARG A 67 -11.99 -23.29 5.68
C ARG A 67 -10.89 -23.56 6.70
N LEU A 68 -10.01 -22.58 6.93
CA LEU A 68 -8.91 -22.66 7.88
C LEU A 68 -9.33 -22.37 9.32
N GLY A 69 -10.60 -22.04 9.56
CA GLY A 69 -11.14 -21.73 10.90
C GLY A 69 -10.53 -20.48 11.52
N ILE A 70 -10.07 -19.53 10.71
CA ILE A 70 -9.46 -18.28 11.19
C ILE A 70 -10.58 -17.39 11.74
N LYS A 71 -10.41 -16.91 12.97
CA LYS A 71 -11.36 -16.06 13.68
C LYS A 71 -10.62 -15.00 14.48
N ILE A 72 -11.22 -13.82 14.58
CA ILE A 72 -10.77 -12.74 15.44
C ILE A 72 -11.88 -12.51 16.46
N ASP A 73 -11.61 -12.90 17.70
CA ASP A 73 -12.50 -12.61 18.81
C ASP A 73 -12.36 -11.16 19.29
N ASP A 74 -13.28 -10.73 20.14
CA ASP A 74 -13.30 -9.36 20.63
C ASP A 74 -12.11 -9.06 21.56
N ALA A 75 -11.53 -10.07 22.20
CA ALA A 75 -10.35 -9.88 23.04
C ALA A 75 -9.14 -9.47 22.18
N LYS A 76 -8.84 -10.23 21.12
CA LYS A 76 -7.77 -9.93 20.17
C LYS A 76 -8.00 -8.60 19.43
N LEU A 77 -9.25 -8.30 19.08
CA LEU A 77 -9.58 -7.01 18.48
C LEU A 77 -9.31 -5.85 19.44
N ASN A 78 -9.75 -5.96 20.70
CA ASN A 78 -9.52 -4.91 21.69
C ASN A 78 -8.04 -4.73 22.03
N GLU A 79 -7.28 -5.82 22.06
CA GLU A 79 -5.82 -5.77 22.22
C GLU A 79 -5.16 -5.00 21.08
N GLU A 80 -5.51 -5.29 19.82
CA GLU A 80 -4.97 -4.55 18.67
C GLU A 80 -5.34 -3.06 18.73
N ILE A 81 -6.57 -2.72 19.13
CA ILE A 81 -7.00 -1.32 19.31
C ILE A 81 -6.14 -0.63 20.39
N SER A 82 -5.86 -1.31 21.50
CA SER A 82 -5.01 -0.80 22.57
C SER A 82 -3.58 -0.58 22.09
N ASN A 83 -3.05 -1.49 21.27
CA ASN A 83 -1.72 -1.38 20.68
C ASN A 83 -1.63 -0.20 19.72
N ILE A 84 -2.65 0.01 18.88
CA ILE A 84 -2.72 1.16 17.97
C ILE A 84 -2.78 2.47 18.75
N ALA A 85 -3.61 2.55 19.80
CA ALA A 85 -3.69 3.75 20.65
C ALA A 85 -2.33 4.05 21.31
N SER A 86 -1.70 3.02 21.88
CA SER A 86 -0.38 3.13 22.54
C SER A 86 0.72 3.54 21.57
N ALA A 87 0.74 3.01 20.35
CA ALA A 87 1.69 3.39 19.31
C ALA A 87 1.55 4.87 18.89
N ASN A 88 0.35 5.44 19.06
CA ASN A 88 0.07 6.86 18.81
C ASN A 88 0.19 7.73 20.07
N ASN A 89 0.62 7.15 21.21
CA ASN A 89 0.72 7.82 22.51
C ASN A 89 -0.61 8.45 22.99
N ILE A 90 -1.74 7.82 22.64
CA ILE A 90 -3.08 8.23 23.06
C ILE A 90 -3.79 7.10 23.78
N THR A 91 -4.79 7.45 24.57
CA THR A 91 -5.72 6.51 25.17
C THR A 91 -6.74 6.00 24.16
N ARG A 92 -7.41 4.90 24.50
CA ARG A 92 -8.51 4.36 23.68
C ARG A 92 -9.65 5.36 23.48
N ASP A 93 -9.99 6.12 24.52
CA ASP A 93 -11.08 7.11 24.44
C ASP A 93 -10.69 8.29 23.54
N GLU A 94 -9.42 8.71 23.59
CA GLU A 94 -8.88 9.70 22.67
C GLU A 94 -8.86 9.19 21.23
N LEU A 95 -8.53 7.91 20.99
CA LEU A 95 -8.64 7.29 19.67
C LEU A 95 -10.08 7.33 19.14
N ILE A 96 -11.06 6.97 19.97
CA ILE A 96 -12.48 7.02 19.59
C ILE A 96 -12.90 8.44 19.23
N ASN A 97 -12.50 9.43 20.04
CA ASN A 97 -12.79 10.84 19.79
C ASN A 97 -12.12 11.35 18.50
N ALA A 98 -10.89 10.90 18.22
CA ALA A 98 -10.16 11.24 17.01
C ALA A 98 -10.78 10.61 15.74
N LEU A 99 -11.29 9.38 15.82
CA LEU A 99 -12.04 8.75 14.72
C LEU A 99 -13.35 9.49 14.46
N LYS A 100 -14.09 9.81 15.53
CA LYS A 100 -15.34 10.56 15.45
C LYS A 100 -15.15 11.96 14.85
N SER A 101 -14.07 12.66 15.18
CA SER A 101 -13.78 13.98 14.60
C SER A 101 -13.42 13.91 13.11
N GLN A 102 -12.98 12.75 12.62
CA GLN A 102 -12.74 12.45 11.21
C GLN A 102 -14.00 11.91 10.49
N GLY A 103 -15.12 11.78 11.21
CA GLY A 103 -16.37 11.24 10.66
C GLY A 103 -16.38 9.72 10.51
N VAL A 104 -15.48 9.00 11.18
CA VAL A 104 -15.42 7.53 11.18
C VAL A 104 -16.18 7.01 12.40
N ASP A 105 -17.16 6.14 12.17
CA ASP A 105 -17.85 5.44 13.25
C ASP A 105 -16.95 4.35 13.88
N PHE A 106 -17.04 4.18 15.20
CA PHE A 106 -16.17 3.25 15.90
C PHE A 106 -16.50 1.78 15.61
N ASP A 107 -17.76 1.45 15.34
CA ASP A 107 -18.15 0.10 14.96
C ASP A 107 -17.67 -0.23 13.54
N ASP A 108 -17.75 0.73 12.61
CA ASP A 108 -17.18 0.58 11.28
C ASP A 108 -15.67 0.38 11.33
N TYR A 109 -14.94 1.19 12.10
CA TYR A 109 -13.50 1.02 12.33
C TYR A 109 -13.15 -0.36 12.89
N LYS A 110 -13.91 -0.85 13.89
CA LYS A 110 -13.71 -2.20 14.44
C LYS A 110 -13.92 -3.29 13.39
N ASN A 111 -14.89 -3.12 12.51
CA ASN A 111 -15.18 -4.09 11.45
C ASN A 111 -14.05 -4.11 10.41
N GLU A 112 -13.60 -2.95 9.97
CA GLU A 112 -12.44 -2.83 9.07
C GLU A 112 -11.18 -3.43 9.70
N LEU A 113 -10.90 -3.10 10.97
CA LEU A 113 -9.76 -3.66 11.68
C LEU A 113 -9.87 -5.19 11.81
N ARG A 114 -11.06 -5.71 12.09
CA ARG A 114 -11.29 -7.16 12.14
C ARG A 114 -10.99 -7.82 10.80
N GLU A 115 -11.42 -7.23 9.69
CA GLU A 115 -11.09 -7.72 8.35
C GLU A 115 -9.58 -7.68 8.09
N HIS A 116 -8.91 -6.59 8.42
CA HIS A 116 -7.44 -6.50 8.32
C HIS A 116 -6.73 -7.60 9.12
N LEU A 117 -7.19 -7.87 10.34
CA LEU A 117 -6.64 -8.93 11.18
C LEU A 117 -6.89 -10.33 10.61
N LEU A 118 -8.09 -10.62 10.11
CA LEU A 118 -8.38 -11.89 9.44
C LEU A 118 -7.44 -12.14 8.25
N ASN A 119 -7.17 -11.09 7.47
CA ASN A 119 -6.26 -11.17 6.33
C ASN A 119 -4.81 -11.39 6.74
N ARG A 120 -4.35 -10.68 7.79
CA ARG A 120 -3.02 -10.84 8.36
C ARG A 120 -2.80 -12.28 8.84
N GLU A 121 -3.76 -12.83 9.57
CA GLU A 121 -3.71 -14.22 10.05
C GLU A 121 -3.73 -15.23 8.90
N LEU A 122 -4.54 -14.98 7.86
CA LEU A 122 -4.57 -15.83 6.67
C LEU A 122 -3.21 -15.86 5.98
N MET A 123 -2.62 -14.70 5.72
CA MET A 123 -1.30 -14.60 5.10
C MET A 123 -0.25 -15.34 5.93
N GLN A 124 -0.20 -15.08 7.24
CA GLN A 124 0.71 -15.78 8.15
C GLN A 124 0.54 -17.30 8.09
N LYS A 125 -0.71 -17.80 8.09
CA LYS A 125 -0.99 -19.24 8.04
C LYS A 125 -0.58 -19.88 6.71
N ILE A 126 -0.76 -19.18 5.59
CA ILE A 126 -0.28 -19.62 4.27
C ILE A 126 1.24 -19.67 4.25
N LEU A 127 1.92 -18.64 4.77
CA LEU A 127 3.37 -18.50 4.71
C LEU A 127 4.10 -19.45 5.67
N GLN A 128 3.56 -19.71 6.87
CA GLN A 128 4.15 -20.66 7.84
C GLN A 128 4.39 -22.05 7.24
N THR A 129 3.57 -22.46 6.28
CA THR A 129 3.67 -23.79 5.63
C THR A 129 4.77 -23.82 4.55
N ASN A 130 5.31 -22.67 4.15
CA ASN A 130 6.15 -22.51 2.95
C ASN A 130 7.49 -21.80 3.22
N ILE A 131 7.96 -21.72 4.47
CA ILE A 131 9.22 -21.03 4.80
C ILE A 131 10.40 -21.88 4.31
N ASN A 132 10.83 -21.64 3.07
CA ASN A 132 12.18 -21.95 2.64
C ASN A 132 13.09 -20.80 3.10
N LEU A 133 14.04 -21.11 3.97
CA LEU A 133 15.13 -20.18 4.28
C LEU A 133 15.89 -19.90 2.98
N ALA A 134 15.94 -18.63 2.56
CA ALA A 134 16.74 -18.20 1.43
C ALA A 134 18.21 -18.50 1.72
N ASN A 135 18.89 -19.20 0.83
CA ASN A 135 20.35 -19.34 0.91
C ASN A 135 21.03 -18.20 0.11
N ASP A 136 22.35 -18.07 0.28
CA ASP A 136 23.12 -17.03 -0.39
C ASP A 136 23.06 -17.11 -1.93
N GLU A 137 22.89 -18.31 -2.49
CA GLU A 137 22.76 -18.50 -3.93
C GLU A 137 21.43 -17.94 -4.46
N ASP A 138 20.33 -18.18 -3.77
CA ASP A 138 19.01 -17.64 -4.11
C ASP A 138 19.00 -16.10 -4.02
N LEU A 139 19.60 -15.56 -2.95
CA LEU A 139 19.77 -14.11 -2.79
C LEU A 139 20.62 -13.52 -3.91
N LYS A 140 21.71 -14.18 -4.29
CA LYS A 140 22.58 -13.72 -5.38
C LYS A 140 21.87 -13.75 -6.73
N LYS A 141 21.13 -14.83 -7.04
CA LYS A 141 20.32 -14.93 -8.26
C LYS A 141 19.26 -13.84 -8.33
N TYR A 142 18.58 -13.57 -7.21
CA TYR A 142 17.61 -12.49 -7.13
C TYR A 142 18.25 -11.12 -7.35
N TYR A 143 19.40 -10.86 -6.72
CA TYR A 143 20.17 -9.64 -6.95
C TYR A 143 20.57 -9.47 -8.43
N ASP A 144 21.11 -10.53 -9.06
CA ASP A 144 21.55 -10.48 -10.45
C ASP A 144 20.41 -10.29 -11.45
N SER A 145 19.22 -10.83 -11.14
CA SER A 145 18.03 -10.68 -11.98
C SER A 145 17.28 -9.37 -11.76
N ASN A 146 17.59 -8.62 -10.69
CA ASN A 146 16.87 -7.41 -10.28
C ASN A 146 17.82 -6.24 -9.97
N GLN A 147 18.93 -6.11 -10.70
CA GLN A 147 19.97 -5.11 -10.44
C GLN A 147 19.46 -3.66 -10.40
N GLU A 148 18.40 -3.34 -11.14
CA GLU A 148 17.76 -2.02 -11.10
C GLU A 148 17.24 -1.65 -9.70
N LEU A 149 16.72 -2.63 -8.94
CA LEU A 149 16.25 -2.44 -7.56
C LEU A 149 17.39 -2.14 -6.57
N PHE A 150 18.62 -2.45 -6.99
CA PHE A 150 19.85 -2.33 -6.18
C PHE A 150 20.82 -1.28 -6.73
N THR A 151 20.33 -0.48 -7.67
CA THR A 151 21.05 0.65 -8.24
C THR A 151 20.66 1.92 -7.51
N PHE A 152 21.62 2.55 -6.85
CA PHE A 152 21.40 3.72 -6.02
C PHE A 152 22.25 4.89 -6.52
N PRO A 153 21.77 6.14 -6.36
CA PRO A 153 22.61 7.30 -6.63
C PRO A 153 23.76 7.35 -5.62
N THR A 154 25.00 7.44 -6.10
CA THR A 154 26.18 7.51 -5.23
C THR A 154 26.57 8.95 -4.89
N LEU A 155 26.12 9.90 -5.69
CA LEU A 155 26.48 11.31 -5.56
C LEU A 155 25.23 12.18 -5.40
N ILE A 156 25.18 12.96 -4.32
CA ILE A 156 24.02 13.80 -4.01
C ILE A 156 24.47 15.24 -3.85
N LYS A 157 23.91 16.11 -4.69
CA LYS A 157 24.07 17.56 -4.55
C LYS A 157 23.05 18.07 -3.55
N VAL A 158 23.53 18.80 -2.56
CA VAL A 158 22.71 19.35 -1.48
C VAL A 158 23.06 20.80 -1.20
N THR A 159 22.14 21.47 -0.51
CA THR A 159 22.50 22.63 0.32
C THR A 159 22.34 22.22 1.76
N SER A 160 23.42 22.27 2.54
CA SER A 160 23.35 22.13 3.99
C SER A 160 22.90 23.44 4.61
N TYR A 161 22.03 23.36 5.61
CA TYR A 161 21.61 24.49 6.44
C TYR A 161 21.91 24.13 7.90
N THR A 162 22.68 24.96 8.57
CA THR A 162 23.17 24.69 9.93
C THR A 162 22.83 25.81 10.89
N SER A 163 22.50 25.46 12.14
CA SER A 163 22.22 26.40 13.21
C SER A 163 22.50 25.76 14.56
N ILE A 164 22.92 26.55 15.55
CA ILE A 164 22.95 26.13 16.97
C ILE A 164 21.64 26.47 17.71
N ASN A 165 20.74 27.22 17.06
CA ASN A 165 19.44 27.62 17.58
C ASN A 165 18.33 26.84 16.85
N ASP A 166 17.67 25.94 17.57
CA ASP A 166 16.57 25.14 17.04
C ASP A 166 15.41 26.01 16.55
N ALA A 167 14.97 27.00 17.34
CA ALA A 167 13.85 27.86 16.97
C ALA A 167 14.11 28.60 15.64
N ALA A 168 15.35 29.06 15.43
CA ALA A 168 15.75 29.71 14.19
C ALA A 168 15.71 28.73 12.99
N LEU A 169 16.18 27.50 13.18
CA LEU A 169 16.16 26.48 12.13
C LEU A 169 14.73 26.05 11.78
N GLN A 170 13.86 25.87 12.78
CA GLN A 170 12.44 25.55 12.56
C GLN A 170 11.72 26.68 11.84
N GLN A 171 11.98 27.93 12.22
CA GLN A 171 11.43 29.10 11.53
C GLN A 171 11.89 29.14 10.06
N PHE A 172 13.16 28.87 9.79
CA PHE A 172 13.66 28.76 8.43
C PHE A 172 12.96 27.64 7.65
N LEU A 173 12.81 26.44 8.22
CA LEU A 173 12.12 25.33 7.56
C LEU A 173 10.65 25.63 7.26
N SER A 174 10.00 26.45 8.09
CA SER A 174 8.63 26.92 7.85
C SER A 174 8.52 27.89 6.67
N ASN A 175 9.56 28.71 6.43
CA ASN A 175 9.61 29.63 5.31
C ASN A 175 11.06 29.83 4.80
N PRO A 176 11.54 28.91 3.93
CA PRO A 176 12.95 28.91 3.49
C PRO A 176 13.37 30.10 2.63
N LEU A 177 12.44 31.00 2.27
CA LEU A 177 12.72 32.20 1.49
C LEU A 177 13.12 33.40 2.36
N ILE A 178 12.90 33.32 3.68
CA ILE A 178 13.28 34.37 4.62
C ILE A 178 14.74 34.16 5.01
N VAL A 179 15.56 35.19 4.81
CA VAL A 179 16.94 35.21 5.28
C VAL A 179 16.95 35.16 6.80
N ASN A 180 17.54 34.11 7.36
CA ASN A 180 17.77 33.98 8.79
C ASN A 180 19.28 34.07 9.08
N PRO A 181 19.77 35.11 9.78
CA PRO A 181 21.19 35.29 10.05
C PRO A 181 21.79 34.19 10.96
N GLU A 182 20.94 33.44 11.67
CA GLU A 182 21.37 32.34 12.54
C GLU A 182 21.42 30.99 11.81
N VAL A 183 21.01 30.95 10.53
CA VAL A 183 21.08 29.75 9.69
C VAL A 183 22.12 29.97 8.60
N GLN A 184 23.22 29.22 8.69
CA GLN A 184 24.25 29.22 7.66
C GLN A 184 23.89 28.21 6.58
N SER A 185 24.18 28.53 5.32
CA SER A 185 23.95 27.63 4.20
C SER A 185 25.20 27.39 3.37
N LYS A 186 25.37 26.17 2.86
CA LYS A 186 26.50 25.81 2.01
C LYS A 186 26.08 24.77 0.97
N ASP A 187 26.50 24.98 -0.26
CA ASP A 187 26.33 24.00 -1.33
C ASP A 187 27.44 22.95 -1.26
N GLU A 188 27.02 21.68 -1.30
CA GLU A 188 27.90 20.53 -1.13
C GLU A 188 27.49 19.41 -2.08
N GLU A 189 28.47 18.62 -2.48
CA GLU A 189 28.27 17.40 -3.24
C GLU A 189 28.83 16.26 -2.40
N ILE A 190 27.96 15.32 -2.05
CA ILE A 190 28.23 14.29 -1.05
C ILE A 190 28.25 12.93 -1.73
N ASP A 191 29.36 12.22 -1.61
CA ASP A 191 29.43 10.80 -1.91
C ASP A 191 28.80 10.03 -0.75
N ILE A 192 27.66 9.38 -0.99
CA ILE A 192 26.95 8.66 0.06
C ILE A 192 27.74 7.48 0.61
N LYS A 193 28.70 6.92 -0.14
CA LYS A 193 29.54 5.79 0.32
C LYS A 193 30.46 6.20 1.47
N SER A 194 30.72 7.50 1.61
CA SER A 194 31.51 8.06 2.72
C SER A 194 30.72 8.25 4.02
N LEU A 195 29.39 8.08 3.97
CA LEU A 195 28.50 8.39 5.09
C LEU A 195 28.19 7.15 5.95
N PRO A 196 27.81 7.34 7.23
CA PRO A 196 27.27 6.26 8.05
C PRO A 196 25.95 5.70 7.47
N PRO A 197 25.65 4.39 7.63
CA PRO A 197 24.46 3.75 7.05
C PRO A 197 23.12 4.43 7.38
N GLN A 198 23.00 4.96 8.60
CA GLN A 198 21.78 5.67 9.02
C GLN A 198 21.56 6.95 8.20
N ILE A 199 22.63 7.67 7.86
CA ILE A 199 22.55 8.90 7.07
C ILE A 199 22.30 8.56 5.60
N ILE A 200 22.92 7.50 5.08
CA ILE A 200 22.66 7.00 3.73
C ILE A 200 21.16 6.78 3.53
N ASN A 201 20.49 6.08 4.46
CA ASN A 201 19.06 5.82 4.37
C ASN A 201 18.23 7.11 4.35
N ILE A 202 18.60 8.11 5.14
CA ILE A 202 17.90 9.41 5.15
C ILE A 202 17.99 10.08 3.78
N PHE A 203 19.19 10.11 3.18
CA PHE A 203 19.40 10.71 1.88
C PHE A 203 18.71 9.93 0.75
N LEU A 204 18.74 8.60 0.79
CA LEU A 204 18.06 7.76 -0.20
C LEU A 204 16.54 7.92 -0.13
N ASN A 205 15.96 7.97 1.07
CA ASN A 205 14.51 8.09 1.28
C ASN A 205 13.97 9.51 1.10
N THR A 206 14.81 10.56 1.23
CA THR A 206 14.38 11.95 1.02
C THR A 206 14.32 12.27 -0.48
N PRO A 207 13.17 12.59 -1.08
CA PRO A 207 13.08 12.86 -2.51
C PRO A 207 13.86 14.11 -2.94
N ASP A 208 14.14 14.23 -4.23
CA ASP A 208 14.69 15.46 -4.80
C ASP A 208 13.78 16.65 -4.50
N LYS A 209 14.40 17.81 -4.28
CA LYS A 209 13.75 19.09 -3.93
C LYS A 209 13.00 19.05 -2.60
N LYS A 210 13.44 18.20 -1.67
CA LYS A 210 12.92 18.12 -0.30
C LYS A 210 14.04 18.28 0.73
N PHE A 211 13.65 18.73 1.92
CA PHE A 211 14.52 18.75 3.08
C PHE A 211 14.56 17.37 3.74
N THR A 212 15.72 16.99 4.24
CA THR A 212 15.86 15.86 5.17
C THR A 212 15.20 16.21 6.51
N PRO A 213 15.01 15.23 7.41
CA PRO A 213 14.82 15.51 8.82
C PRO A 213 16.02 16.30 9.40
N VAL A 214 15.79 16.99 10.52
CA VAL A 214 16.87 17.67 11.25
C VAL A 214 17.79 16.62 11.87
N LEU A 215 19.09 16.79 11.63
CA LEU A 215 20.16 15.94 12.10
C LEU A 215 20.96 16.66 13.17
N ASN A 216 21.30 15.94 14.24
CA ASN A 216 22.09 16.48 15.33
C ASN A 216 23.56 16.09 15.14
N SER A 217 24.44 17.10 15.08
CA SER A 217 25.89 16.92 15.04
C SER A 217 26.51 17.66 16.21
N GLY A 218 26.48 17.03 17.39
CA GLY A 218 26.88 17.66 18.64
C GLY A 218 25.92 18.78 19.03
N ASN A 219 26.43 20.02 19.15
CA ASN A 219 25.62 21.21 19.47
C ASN A 219 25.05 21.93 18.23
N THR A 220 25.30 21.39 17.03
CA THR A 220 24.85 22.00 15.77
C THR A 220 23.76 21.13 15.14
N LEU A 221 22.67 21.77 14.78
CA LEU A 221 21.56 21.20 14.02
C LEU A 221 21.83 21.40 12.54
N ILE A 222 21.62 20.35 11.76
CA ILE A 222 21.89 20.34 10.32
C ILE A 222 20.66 19.80 9.60
N VAL A 223 20.26 20.46 8.52
CA VAL A 223 19.26 19.94 7.59
C VAL A 223 19.77 20.09 6.17
N PHE A 224 19.55 19.09 5.33
CA PHE A 224 19.99 19.12 3.94
C PHE A 224 18.79 19.30 3.02
N PHE A 225 18.89 20.23 2.08
CA PHE A 225 17.99 20.30 0.94
C PHE A 225 18.57 19.47 -0.20
N ILE A 226 17.89 18.39 -0.58
CA ILE A 226 18.32 17.52 -1.69
C ILE A 226 18.05 18.24 -3.01
N LYS A 227 19.09 18.66 -3.72
CA LYS A 227 18.94 19.31 -5.04
C LYS A 227 18.75 18.28 -6.14
N GLU A 228 19.67 17.32 -6.19
CA GLU A 228 19.76 16.35 -7.27
C GLU A 228 20.50 15.10 -6.78
N LYS A 229 20.02 13.93 -7.18
CA LYS A 229 20.69 12.65 -6.98
C LYS A 229 21.22 12.13 -8.31
N THR A 230 22.52 11.93 -8.40
CA THR A 230 23.22 11.57 -9.65
C THR A 230 24.12 10.36 -9.45
N ASN A 231 24.80 9.97 -10.53
CA ASN A 231 25.76 8.86 -10.56
C ASN A 231 25.17 7.56 -9.99
N LYS A 232 24.20 6.99 -10.71
CA LYS A 232 23.56 5.73 -10.32
C LYS A 232 24.53 4.58 -10.51
N GLU A 233 24.83 3.86 -9.45
CA GLU A 233 25.69 2.69 -9.49
C GLU A 233 25.01 1.48 -8.83
N LEU A 234 25.30 0.30 -9.37
CA LEU A 234 24.91 -0.96 -8.78
C LEU A 234 25.76 -1.20 -7.53
N MET A 235 25.11 -1.26 -6.36
CA MET A 235 25.82 -1.51 -5.10
C MET A 235 26.27 -2.97 -5.03
N PRO A 236 27.50 -3.28 -4.57
CA PRO A 236 27.99 -4.65 -4.46
C PRO A 236 27.10 -5.52 -3.57
N PHE A 237 26.84 -6.76 -4.00
CA PHE A 237 25.96 -7.70 -3.28
C PHE A 237 26.31 -7.83 -1.79
N GLU A 238 27.60 -7.94 -1.44
CA GLU A 238 28.06 -8.09 -0.06
C GLU A 238 27.73 -6.89 0.83
N GLU A 239 27.74 -5.67 0.27
CA GLU A 239 27.47 -4.43 1.02
C GLU A 239 25.98 -4.24 1.32
N ILE A 240 25.11 -4.75 0.44
CA ILE A 240 23.66 -4.57 0.54
C ILE A 240 22.90 -5.87 0.78
N LYS A 241 23.59 -6.94 1.18
CA LYS A 241 22.99 -8.26 1.43
C LYS A 241 21.74 -8.21 2.32
N PRO A 242 21.67 -7.40 3.40
CA PRO A 242 20.45 -7.25 4.19
C PRO A 242 19.27 -6.69 3.38
N ASN A 243 19.50 -5.68 2.53
CA ASN A 243 18.47 -5.10 1.66
C ASN A 243 18.01 -6.10 0.59
N VAL A 244 18.94 -6.87 0.00
CA VAL A 244 18.61 -7.94 -0.96
C VAL A 244 17.75 -9.00 -0.29
N MET A 245 18.11 -9.43 0.92
CA MET A 245 17.34 -10.41 1.70
C MET A 245 15.93 -9.92 1.98
N GLN A 246 15.75 -8.66 2.38
CA GLN A 246 14.43 -8.08 2.60
C GLN A 246 13.59 -8.08 1.32
N ARG A 247 14.15 -7.57 0.20
CA ARG A 247 13.44 -7.53 -1.09
C ARG A 247 13.10 -8.91 -1.63
N TYR A 248 14.02 -9.86 -1.48
CA TYR A 248 13.80 -11.26 -1.83
C TYR A 248 12.65 -11.85 -1.00
N ALA A 249 12.64 -11.61 0.32
CA ALA A 249 11.58 -12.10 1.19
C ALA A 249 10.21 -11.52 0.81
N GLU A 250 10.14 -10.21 0.56
CA GLU A 250 8.92 -9.53 0.07
C GLU A 250 8.44 -10.13 -1.26
N ALA A 251 9.35 -10.33 -2.22
CA ALA A 251 9.01 -10.92 -3.52
C ALA A 251 8.53 -12.37 -3.38
N LYS A 252 9.22 -13.16 -2.55
CA LYS A 252 8.90 -14.57 -2.34
C LYS A 252 7.59 -14.76 -1.60
N GLU A 253 7.30 -13.92 -0.61
CA GLU A 253 6.01 -13.88 0.07
C GLU A 253 4.87 -13.65 -0.94
N ASN A 254 5.00 -12.64 -1.80
CA ASN A 254 3.99 -12.34 -2.81
C ASN A 254 3.81 -13.48 -3.82
N GLU A 255 4.91 -14.10 -4.27
CA GLU A 255 4.88 -15.27 -5.16
C GLU A 255 4.10 -16.43 -4.52
N LEU A 256 4.42 -16.79 -3.28
CA LEU A 256 3.77 -17.89 -2.56
C LEU A 256 2.29 -17.65 -2.34
N LEU A 257 1.90 -16.42 -1.97
CA LEU A 257 0.50 -16.05 -1.81
C LEU A 257 -0.26 -16.14 -3.14
N ASN A 258 0.33 -15.65 -4.23
CA ASN A 258 -0.28 -15.72 -5.56
C ASN A 258 -0.46 -17.16 -6.01
N GLU A 259 0.59 -17.99 -5.93
CA GLU A 259 0.50 -19.41 -6.29
C GLU A 259 -0.56 -20.15 -5.48
N TYR A 260 -0.66 -19.84 -4.19
CA TYR A 260 -1.64 -20.44 -3.29
C TYR A 260 -3.07 -20.11 -3.75
N PHE A 261 -3.36 -18.84 -4.03
CA PHE A 261 -4.69 -18.44 -4.48
C PHE A 261 -5.01 -18.88 -5.91
N ASP A 262 -4.01 -18.99 -6.79
CA ASP A 262 -4.19 -19.55 -8.13
C ASP A 262 -4.59 -21.04 -8.06
N LYS A 263 -3.93 -21.81 -7.19
CA LYS A 263 -4.31 -23.23 -6.94
C LYS A 263 -5.73 -23.33 -6.39
N ILE A 264 -6.09 -22.48 -5.42
CA ILE A 264 -7.46 -22.43 -4.87
C ILE A 264 -8.46 -22.08 -5.98
N LYS A 265 -8.20 -21.04 -6.77
CA LYS A 265 -9.07 -20.60 -7.87
C LYS A 265 -9.28 -21.74 -8.87
N ALA A 266 -8.22 -22.45 -9.26
CA ALA A 266 -8.28 -23.57 -10.19
C ALA A 266 -9.10 -24.76 -9.64
N SER A 267 -9.03 -25.02 -8.34
CA SER A 267 -9.82 -26.09 -7.68
C SER A 267 -11.25 -25.69 -7.30
N THR A 268 -11.57 -24.40 -7.33
CA THR A 268 -12.87 -23.88 -6.88
C THR A 268 -13.92 -23.99 -7.97
N LYS A 269 -15.13 -24.45 -7.62
CA LYS A 269 -16.25 -24.44 -8.56
C LYS A 269 -16.78 -23.02 -8.71
N ILE A 270 -16.55 -22.43 -9.89
CA ILE A 270 -17.00 -21.09 -10.25
C ILE A 270 -18.03 -21.19 -11.38
N GLU A 271 -19.27 -20.79 -11.09
CA GLU A 271 -20.37 -20.78 -12.07
C GLU A 271 -20.66 -19.35 -12.51
N TYR A 272 -20.39 -19.04 -13.78
CA TYR A 272 -20.70 -17.75 -14.39
C TYR A 272 -22.13 -17.77 -14.95
N ILE A 273 -22.98 -16.84 -14.50
CA ILE A 273 -24.41 -16.82 -14.86
C ILE A 273 -24.70 -15.64 -15.79
N ARG A 274 -24.26 -14.42 -15.41
CA ARG A 274 -24.56 -13.16 -16.14
C ARG A 274 -23.32 -12.36 -16.51
N VAL A 275 -22.16 -12.99 -16.45
CA VAL A 275 -20.87 -12.42 -16.85
C VAL A 275 -20.35 -13.24 -18.02
N ARG A 276 -20.13 -12.60 -19.18
CA ARG A 276 -19.44 -13.23 -20.31
C ARG A 276 -17.94 -13.19 -20.05
N GLN A 277 -17.25 -14.28 -20.38
CA GLN A 277 -15.79 -14.40 -20.32
C GLN A 277 -15.11 -13.43 -21.27
#